data_AF-S8C416-F1
#
_entry.id   AF-S8C416-F1
#
_cell.length_a   1.000
_cell.length_b   1.000
_cell.length_c   1.000
_cell.angle_alpha   90.00
_cell.angle_beta   90.00
_cell.angle_gamma   90.00
#
_symmetry.space_group_name_H-M   'P 1'
#
loop_
_entity.id
_entity.type
_entity.pdbx_description
1 polymer ?
#
loop_
_entity_poly.entity_id
_entity_poly.type
_entity_poly.pdbx_seq_one_letter_code
_entity_poly.pdbx_strand_id
1 'polypeptide(L)'
;LGVKKFGGERVIPGNIIVRQRGTRFHPGDYVGIGKDHTLYALKEGWVKFERNKLTGRKWVHVQPKDGCEIHPIYAHSGPALHLK
;
A
#
# COMPACT_ATOMS: atom_id res chain seq x y z
N LEU A 1 -7.27 17.35 -9.80
CA LEU A 1 -7.02 15.88 -9.89
C LEU A 1 -5.52 15.65 -10.03
N GLY A 2 -5.03 14.42 -9.99
CA GLY A 2 -3.62 14.06 -10.14
C GLY A 2 -3.05 13.27 -8.97
N VAL A 3 -1.81 12.82 -9.15
CA VAL A 3 -0.99 12.19 -8.10
C VAL A 3 -0.63 13.25 -7.05
N LYS A 4 -0.68 12.85 -5.79
CA LYS A 4 -0.39 13.68 -4.60
C LYS A 4 0.83 13.19 -3.82
N LYS A 5 1.09 11.88 -3.89
CA LYS A 5 2.29 11.25 -3.33
C LYS A 5 2.95 10.39 -4.40
N PHE A 6 4.23 10.64 -4.65
CA PHE A 6 5.02 9.89 -5.63
C PHE A 6 5.64 8.63 -5.01
N GLY A 7 6.19 7.75 -5.87
CA GLY A 7 6.85 6.53 -5.41
C GLY A 7 8.03 6.87 -4.48
N GLY A 8 8.13 6.15 -3.37
CA GLY A 8 9.16 6.36 -2.34
C GLY A 8 8.81 7.43 -1.30
N GLU A 9 7.68 8.13 -1.42
CA GLU A 9 7.27 9.11 -0.41
C GLU A 9 6.63 8.43 0.80
N ARG A 10 6.93 8.95 2.00
CA ARG A 10 6.30 8.53 3.26
C ARG A 10 4.85 8.99 3.30
N VAL A 11 3.97 8.09 3.74
CA VAL A 11 2.55 8.33 3.97
C VAL A 11 2.12 7.78 5.33
N ILE A 12 1.09 8.39 5.90
CA ILE A 12 0.38 7.92 7.10
C ILE A 12 -1.07 7.56 6.72
N PRO A 13 -1.80 6.79 7.55
CA PRO A 13 -3.20 6.48 7.30
C PRO A 13 -4.04 7.74 7.02
N GLY A 14 -4.90 7.67 6.00
CA GLY A 14 -5.74 8.79 5.56
C GLY A 14 -5.08 9.73 4.55
N ASN A 15 -3.77 9.67 4.33
CA ASN A 15 -3.12 10.48 3.30
C ASN A 15 -3.67 10.14 1.91
N ILE A 16 -4.00 11.18 1.14
CA ILE A 16 -4.42 11.04 -0.25
C ILE A 16 -3.17 10.79 -1.12
N ILE A 17 -3.18 9.71 -1.89
CA ILE A 17 -2.09 9.33 -2.81
C ILE A 17 -2.41 9.81 -4.23
N VAL A 18 -3.65 9.60 -4.70
CA VAL A 18 -4.08 10.01 -6.05
C VAL A 18 -5.53 10.46 -6.02
N ARG A 19 -5.83 11.64 -6.56
CA ARG A 19 -7.21 12.03 -6.91
C ARG A 19 -7.43 11.84 -8.41
N GLN A 20 -8.38 11.02 -8.82
CA GLN A 20 -8.57 10.68 -10.23
C GLN A 20 -10.04 10.71 -10.62
N ARG A 21 -10.31 10.69 -11.93
CA ARG A 21 -11.63 10.40 -12.49
C ARG A 21 -11.55 9.00 -13.08
N GLY A 22 -12.45 8.13 -12.63
CA GLY A 22 -12.33 6.69 -12.88
C GLY A 22 -11.05 6.10 -12.28
N THR A 23 -10.73 4.87 -12.70
CA THR A 23 -9.69 4.05 -12.07
C THR A 23 -8.44 3.95 -12.95
N ARG A 24 -7.72 5.07 -13.13
CA ARG A 24 -6.43 5.08 -13.86
C ARG A 24 -5.35 4.32 -13.10
N PHE A 25 -5.38 4.43 -11.78
CA PHE A 25 -4.61 3.69 -10.81
C PHE A 25 -5.56 2.87 -9.93
N HIS A 26 -5.18 1.64 -9.64
CA HIS A 26 -5.96 0.71 -8.83
C HIS A 26 -5.39 0.61 -7.42
N PRO A 27 -6.25 0.42 -6.40
CA PRO A 27 -5.78 0.19 -5.04
C PRO A 27 -5.08 -1.17 -4.95
N GLY A 28 -3.83 -1.17 -4.51
CA GLY A 28 -3.07 -2.35 -4.13
C GLY A 28 -3.03 -2.49 -2.60
N ASP A 29 -1.93 -3.05 -2.10
CA ASP A 29 -1.78 -3.35 -0.67
C ASP A 29 -1.80 -2.08 0.17
N TYR A 30 -2.56 -2.12 1.28
CA TYR A 30 -2.69 -1.03 2.24
C TYR A 30 -3.14 0.31 1.63
N VAL A 31 -3.91 0.25 0.53
CA VAL A 31 -4.52 1.42 -0.12
C VAL A 31 -6.02 1.22 -0.25
N GLY A 32 -6.79 2.21 0.21
CA GLY A 32 -8.24 2.27 0.04
C GLY A 32 -8.66 3.08 -1.18
N ILE A 33 -9.90 2.89 -1.63
CA ILE A 33 -10.53 3.68 -2.69
C ILE A 33 -11.79 4.38 -2.16
N GLY A 34 -11.90 5.68 -2.38
CA GLY A 34 -13.08 6.48 -2.02
C GLY A 34 -14.17 6.42 -3.08
N LYS A 35 -15.35 6.97 -2.76
CA LYS A 35 -16.51 7.04 -3.68
C LYS A 35 -16.21 7.74 -5.01
N ASP A 36 -15.29 8.72 -4.99
CA ASP A 36 -14.86 9.44 -6.19
C ASP A 36 -13.62 8.83 -6.86
N HIS A 37 -13.29 7.57 -6.55
CA HIS A 37 -12.09 6.85 -6.98
C HIS A 37 -10.75 7.43 -6.47
N THR A 38 -10.78 8.32 -5.48
CA THR A 38 -9.57 8.79 -4.80
C THR A 38 -8.90 7.64 -4.06
N LEU A 39 -7.58 7.48 -4.24
CA LEU A 39 -6.77 6.51 -3.51
C LEU A 39 -6.15 7.14 -2.27
N TYR A 40 -6.24 6.46 -1.14
CA TYR A 40 -5.70 6.90 0.15
C TYR A 40 -4.98 5.77 0.88
N ALA A 41 -3.99 6.11 1.71
CA ALA A 41 -3.21 5.15 2.49
C ALA A 41 -4.00 4.62 3.69
N LEU A 42 -3.89 3.31 3.98
CA LEU A 42 -4.48 2.66 5.14
C LEU A 42 -3.49 2.42 6.28
N LYS A 43 -2.19 2.34 5.95
CA LYS A 43 -1.09 2.14 6.90
C LYS A 43 -0.01 3.19 6.68
N GLU A 44 0.83 3.38 7.69
CA GLU A 44 2.05 4.18 7.56
C GLU A 44 3.12 3.40 6.78
N GLY A 45 3.79 4.07 5.85
CA GLY A 45 4.79 3.43 5.01
C GLY A 45 5.23 4.27 3.82
N TRP A 46 5.71 3.62 2.77
CA TRP A 46 6.15 4.26 1.53
C TRP A 46 5.30 3.87 0.34
N VAL A 47 4.99 4.83 -0.52
CA VAL A 47 4.18 4.58 -1.72
C VAL A 47 5.01 3.83 -2.76
N LYS A 48 4.43 2.77 -3.33
CA LYS A 48 5.00 2.00 -4.45
C LYS A 48 3.99 1.94 -5.59
N PHE A 49 4.43 2.32 -6.79
CA PHE A 49 3.66 2.16 -8.01
C PHE A 49 4.09 0.90 -8.73
N GLU A 50 3.13 0.11 -9.20
CA GLU A 50 3.38 -1.08 -10.00
C GLU A 50 2.61 -1.00 -11.31
N ARG A 51 3.21 -1.51 -12.39
CA ARG A 51 2.56 -1.66 -13.69
C ARG A 51 2.67 -3.11 -14.11
N ASN A 52 1.51 -3.75 -14.31
CA ASN A 52 1.45 -5.07 -14.91
C ASN A 52 1.94 -4.97 -16.37
N LYS A 53 2.93 -5.79 -16.73
CA LYS A 53 3.56 -5.76 -18.06
C LYS A 53 2.64 -6.28 -19.17
N LEU A 54 1.76 -7.23 -18.86
CA LEU A 54 0.88 -7.87 -19.83
C LEU A 54 -0.39 -7.04 -20.07
N THR A 55 -1.06 -6.63 -19.00
CA THR A 55 -2.34 -5.90 -19.08
C THR A 55 -2.17 -4.39 -19.11
N GLY A 56 -0.99 -3.87 -18.77
CA GLY A 56 -0.75 -2.43 -18.60
C GLY A 56 -1.43 -1.81 -17.38
N ARG A 57 -2.16 -2.60 -16.56
CA ARG A 57 -2.86 -2.11 -15.37
C ARG A 57 -1.88 -1.57 -14.35
N LYS A 58 -2.19 -0.39 -13.81
CA LYS A 58 -1.38 0.29 -12.81
C LYS A 58 -2.00 0.16 -11.43
N TRP A 59 -1.16 -0.14 -10.45
CA TRP A 59 -1.52 -0.35 -9.06
C TRP A 59 -0.69 0.56 -8.15
N VAL A 60 -1.25 0.88 -6.99
CA VAL A 60 -0.64 1.71 -5.97
C VAL A 60 -0.69 0.96 -4.66
N HIS A 61 0.48 0.70 -4.10
CA HIS A 61 0.66 -0.01 -2.84
C HIS A 61 1.30 0.93 -1.84
N VAL A 62 1.08 0.68 -0.55
CA VAL A 62 1.90 1.25 0.52
C VAL A 62 2.70 0.12 1.13
N GLN A 63 4.02 0.24 1.12
CA GLN A 63 4.93 -0.68 1.81
C GLN A 63 5.02 -0.25 3.28
N PRO A 64 4.50 -1.04 4.24
CA PRO A 64 4.47 -0.65 5.64
C PRO A 64 5.88 -0.44 6.19
N LYS A 65 6.04 0.56 7.07
CA LYS A 65 7.33 0.81 7.73
C LYS A 65 7.72 -0.27 8.73
N ASP A 66 6.75 -0.77 9.48
CA ASP A 66 6.99 -1.62 10.64
C ASP A 66 7.12 -3.13 10.29
N GLY A 67 7.28 -3.45 8.99
CA GLY A 67 7.26 -4.82 8.49
C GLY A 67 5.83 -5.36 8.37
N CYS A 68 5.69 -6.57 7.82
CA CYS A 68 4.39 -7.24 7.77
C CYS A 68 4.03 -7.64 9.20
N GLU A 69 3.12 -6.89 9.85
CA GLU A 69 2.61 -7.28 11.17
C GLU A 69 1.91 -8.63 11.03
N ILE A 70 2.59 -9.70 11.42
CA ILE A 70 1.99 -11.02 11.60
C ILE A 70 0.90 -10.87 12.67
N HIS A 71 -0.33 -11.25 12.34
CA HIS A 71 -1.44 -11.23 13.29
C HIS A 71 -1.01 -11.99 14.56
N PRO A 72 -1.33 -11.53 15.79
CA PRO A 72 -0.80 -12.11 17.03
C PRO A 72 -1.08 -13.61 17.19
N ILE A 73 -2.17 -14.11 16.58
CA ILE A 73 -2.47 -15.54 16.52
C ILE A 73 -1.40 -16.36 15.76
N TYR A 74 -0.64 -15.73 14.87
CA TYR A 74 0.48 -16.29 14.10
C TYR A 74 1.85 -15.83 14.62
N ALA A 75 1.91 -14.88 15.56
CA ALA A 75 3.16 -14.41 16.15
C ALA A 75 3.84 -15.46 17.04
N HIS A 76 3.09 -16.48 17.47
CA HIS A 76 3.57 -17.58 18.32
C HIS A 76 3.86 -18.89 17.57
N SER A 77 3.70 -18.95 16.25
CA SER A 77 3.88 -20.17 15.46
C SER A 77 5.08 -20.12 14.51
N GLY A 78 6.19 -19.52 14.94
CA GLY A 78 7.50 -19.67 14.31
C GLY A 78 8.44 -20.39 15.29
N PRO A 79 9.27 -21.37 14.86
CA PRO A 79 10.16 -22.05 15.77
C PRO A 79 11.16 -21.02 16.32
N ALA A 80 11.30 -21.01 17.64
CA ALA A 80 12.45 -20.39 18.29
C ALA A 80 13.71 -20.97 17.63
N LEU A 81 14.35 -20.20 16.75
CA LEU A 81 15.67 -20.54 16.24
C LEU A 81 16.60 -20.56 17.45
N HIS A 82 16.90 -21.79 17.87
CA HIS A 82 17.81 -22.16 18.92
C HIS A 82 19.18 -21.56 18.62
N LEU A 83 19.60 -20.59 19.43
CA LEU A 83 21.00 -20.19 19.51
C LEU A 83 21.70 -21.18 20.44
N LYS A 84 22.43 -22.15 19.87
CA LYS A 84 23.60 -22.81 20.44
C LYS A 84 24.57 -23.14 19.33
#